data_AF-A0A0G2E157-F1
#
_entry.id   AF-A0A0G2E157-F1
#
_cell.length_a   1.000
_cell.length_b   1.000
_cell.length_c   1.000
_cell.angle_alpha   90.00
_cell.angle_beta   90.00
_cell.angle_gamma   90.00
#
_symmetry.space_group_name_H-M   'P 1'
#
loop_
_entity.id
_entity.type
_entity.pdbx_description
1 polymer ?
#
loop_
_entity_poly.entity_id
_entity_poly.type
_entity_poly.pdbx_seq_one_letter_code
_entity_poly.pdbx_strand_id
1 'polypeptide(L)'
;MMATTDVPMTPPNPASPRFTIELEFVLALANPYYLSHLAVTFPHLLSEPASASSVTKRKNAGTQDTPAQKFAAYVKYLHTYWKDPEYCRFLTHPGATLRALELLQQEKFRKEIIMPSVIEGLLMSHQQSENHIQIAIDADANDGKDATVGGPEIKAEATPT
;
A
#
# COMPACT_ATOMS: atom_id res chain seq x y z
N MET A 1 -1.57 33.24 -21.99
CA MET A 1 -0.66 32.10 -22.24
C MET A 1 -1.23 30.92 -21.47
N MET A 2 -1.64 29.87 -22.16
CA MET A 2 -2.36 28.73 -21.58
C MET A 2 -1.40 27.82 -20.83
N ALA A 3 -1.68 27.55 -19.56
CA ALA A 3 -0.98 26.54 -18.78
C ALA A 3 -1.32 25.17 -19.37
N THR A 4 -0.41 24.67 -20.21
CA THR A 4 -0.38 23.29 -20.65
C THR A 4 -0.40 22.40 -19.42
N THR A 5 -1.41 21.52 -19.35
CA THR A 5 -1.63 20.54 -18.29
C THR A 5 -0.60 19.41 -18.42
N ASP A 6 0.68 19.74 -18.28
CA ASP A 6 1.76 18.78 -18.15
C ASP A 6 1.95 18.58 -16.64
N VAL A 7 1.50 17.43 -16.12
CA VAL A 7 1.85 17.03 -14.75
C VAL A 7 3.37 16.91 -14.76
N PRO A 8 4.14 17.80 -14.11
CA PRO A 8 5.57 17.76 -14.28
C PRO A 8 6.04 16.47 -13.64
N MET A 9 6.57 15.59 -14.49
CA MET A 9 7.05 14.25 -14.20
C MET A 9 8.32 14.25 -13.32
N THR A 10 8.79 15.44 -12.94
CA THR A 10 9.92 15.66 -12.05
C THR A 10 9.46 15.58 -10.59
N PRO A 11 10.13 14.78 -9.75
CA PRO A 11 9.77 14.66 -8.35
C PRO A 11 9.84 16.01 -7.62
N PRO A 12 8.82 16.41 -6.85
CA PRO A 12 8.81 17.69 -6.14
C PRO A 12 9.85 17.71 -5.02
N ASN A 13 10.46 18.89 -4.83
CA ASN A 13 11.37 19.11 -3.71
C ASN A 13 10.63 18.88 -2.37
N PRO A 14 11.20 18.16 -1.39
CA PRO A 14 10.59 17.96 -0.07
C PRO A 14 10.24 19.26 0.67
N ALA A 15 10.90 20.38 0.35
CA ALA A 15 10.59 21.70 0.90
C ALA A 15 9.43 22.43 0.19
N SER A 16 8.87 21.86 -0.89
CA SER A 16 7.78 22.47 -1.63
C SER A 16 6.41 22.18 -0.99
N PRO A 17 5.46 23.13 -0.98
CA PRO A 17 4.11 22.88 -0.48
C PRO A 17 3.39 21.74 -1.21
N ARG A 18 3.71 21.53 -2.49
CA ARG A 18 3.17 20.44 -3.30
C ARG A 18 3.54 19.08 -2.72
N PHE A 19 4.79 18.91 -2.29
CA PHE A 19 5.24 17.67 -1.65
C PHE A 19 4.44 17.37 -0.38
N THR A 20 4.25 18.38 0.48
CA THR A 20 3.48 18.22 1.72
C THR A 20 2.04 17.79 1.45
N ILE A 21 1.36 18.43 0.50
CA ILE A 21 -0.02 18.10 0.16
C ILE A 21 -0.11 16.69 -0.46
N GLU A 22 0.83 16.33 -1.35
CA GLU A 22 0.91 14.99 -1.93
C GLU A 22 1.15 13.93 -0.84
N LEU A 23 2.04 14.22 0.12
CA LEU A 23 2.34 13.34 1.25
C LEU A 23 1.13 13.15 2.15
N GLU A 24 0.49 14.23 2.60
CA GLU A 24 -0.71 14.17 3.45
C GLU A 24 -1.83 13.39 2.77
N PHE A 25 -2.04 13.63 1.47
CA PHE A 25 -3.01 12.89 0.69
C PHE A 25 -2.68 11.39 0.66
N VAL A 26 -1.42 11.04 0.36
CA VAL A 26 -0.96 9.65 0.25
C VAL A 26 -1.01 8.92 1.58
N LEU A 27 -0.69 9.60 2.69
CA LEU A 27 -0.85 9.08 4.04
C LEU A 27 -2.33 8.85 4.38
N ALA A 28 -3.24 9.73 3.94
CA ALA A 28 -4.66 9.53 4.13
C ALA A 28 -5.19 8.29 3.39
N LEU A 29 -4.59 7.92 2.26
CA LEU A 29 -4.96 6.68 1.52
C LEU A 29 -4.64 5.40 2.28
N ALA A 30 -3.72 5.44 3.26
CA ALA A 30 -3.45 4.27 4.11
C ALA A 30 -4.66 3.90 4.98
N ASN A 31 -5.56 4.86 5.25
CA ASN A 31 -6.78 4.63 6.01
C ASN A 31 -7.91 4.16 5.07
N PRO A 32 -8.42 2.92 5.22
CA PRO A 32 -9.45 2.40 4.33
C PRO A 32 -10.79 3.14 4.45
N TYR A 33 -11.08 3.77 5.59
CA TYR A 33 -12.29 4.59 5.75
C TYR A 33 -12.23 5.86 4.91
N TYR A 34 -11.04 6.44 4.71
CA TYR A 34 -10.88 7.60 3.83
C TYR A 34 -11.14 7.23 2.37
N LEU A 35 -10.67 6.05 1.95
CA LEU A 35 -10.94 5.56 0.59
C LEU A 35 -12.44 5.30 0.36
N SER A 36 -13.14 4.76 1.35
CA SER A 36 -14.61 4.60 1.31
C SER A 36 -15.31 5.96 1.20
N HIS A 37 -14.88 6.95 1.99
CA HIS A 37 -15.38 8.32 1.90
C HIS A 37 -15.17 8.92 0.50
N LEU A 38 -14.00 8.74 -0.12
CA LEU A 38 -13.75 9.20 -1.49
C LEU A 38 -14.74 8.58 -2.49
N ALA A 39 -15.06 7.29 -2.34
CA ALA A 39 -15.99 6.60 -3.23
C ALA A 39 -17.43 7.07 -3.11
N VAL A 40 -17.87 7.40 -1.89
CA VAL A 40 -19.22 7.93 -1.64
C VAL A 40 -19.34 9.39 -2.05
N THR A 41 -18.34 10.22 -1.75
CA THR A 41 -18.37 11.66 -1.98
C THR A 41 -18.08 12.03 -3.44
N PHE A 42 -17.18 11.29 -4.10
CA PHE A 42 -16.73 11.57 -5.47
C PHE A 42 -16.92 10.37 -6.41
N PRO A 43 -18.15 9.87 -6.59
CA PRO A 43 -18.40 8.67 -7.41
C PRO A 43 -18.00 8.88 -8.88
N HIS A 44 -18.17 10.10 -9.40
CA HIS A 44 -17.80 10.49 -10.77
C HIS A 44 -16.30 10.65 -10.99
N LEU A 45 -15.51 10.74 -9.91
CA LEU A 45 -14.04 10.80 -9.96
C LEU A 45 -13.44 9.39 -9.98
N LEU A 46 -14.09 8.42 -9.34
CA LEU A 46 -13.62 7.04 -9.29
C LEU A 46 -14.19 6.16 -10.41
N SER A 47 -15.50 6.28 -10.68
CA SER A 47 -16.20 5.49 -11.70
C SER A 47 -16.70 6.40 -12.81
N GLU A 48 -16.36 6.05 -14.06
CA GLU A 48 -17.01 6.68 -15.20
C GLU A 48 -18.43 6.14 -15.35
N PRO A 49 -19.44 7.01 -15.61
CA PRO A 49 -20.73 6.52 -16.05
C PRO A 49 -20.54 5.86 -17.42
N ALA A 50 -20.88 4.57 -17.53
CA ALA A 50 -20.74 3.76 -18.75
C ALA A 50 -21.34 4.38 -20.04
N SER A 51 -22.19 5.41 -19.90
CA SER A 51 -22.78 6.18 -21.00
C SER A 51 -21.78 7.13 -21.69
N ALA A 52 -20.69 7.53 -21.03
CA ALA A 52 -19.67 8.42 -21.61
C ALA A 52 -18.63 7.68 -22.47
N SER A 53 -18.40 6.40 -22.22
CA SER A 53 -17.35 5.62 -22.88
C SER A 53 -17.71 5.18 -24.31
N SER A 54 -18.98 5.30 -24.72
CA SER A 54 -19.50 4.80 -26.01
C SER A 54 -19.70 5.88 -27.08
N VAL A 55 -19.65 7.18 -26.75
CA VAL A 55 -20.02 8.26 -27.71
C VAL A 55 -18.83 8.87 -28.46
N THR A 56 -17.58 8.69 -28.03
CA THR A 56 -16.42 9.45 -28.60
C THR A 56 -15.22 8.64 -29.06
N LYS A 57 -15.37 7.35 -29.39
CA LYS A 57 -14.36 6.65 -30.23
C LYS A 57 -14.45 7.08 -31.71
N ARG A 58 -14.54 8.38 -31.97
CA ARG A 58 -14.25 8.99 -33.27
C ARG A 58 -12.96 9.77 -33.08
N LYS A 59 -11.90 9.32 -33.76
CA LYS A 59 -10.64 10.05 -33.91
C LYS A 59 -10.94 11.47 -34.40
N ASN A 60 -10.96 12.45 -33.51
CA ASN A 60 -10.80 13.86 -33.85
C ASN A 60 -10.18 14.59 -32.65
N ALA A 61 -9.20 15.42 -32.97
CA ALA A 61 -8.24 16.04 -32.07
C ALA A 61 -8.87 16.86 -30.94
N GLY A 62 -8.34 16.67 -29.73
CA GLY A 62 -8.72 17.39 -28.51
C GLY A 62 -9.11 16.44 -27.39
N THR A 63 -8.14 15.77 -26.77
CA THR A 63 -8.36 14.87 -25.62
C THR A 63 -8.97 15.65 -24.47
N GLN A 64 -10.30 15.67 -24.35
CA GLN A 64 -10.96 16.08 -23.12
C GLN A 64 -10.83 14.93 -22.14
N ASP A 65 -9.68 14.84 -21.46
CA ASP A 65 -9.47 13.87 -20.39
C ASP A 65 -10.59 14.03 -19.35
N THR A 66 -11.34 12.96 -19.10
CA THR A 66 -12.38 12.96 -18.07
C THR A 66 -11.76 13.20 -16.69
N PRO A 67 -12.52 13.72 -15.71
CA PRO A 67 -12.03 13.86 -14.34
C PRO A 67 -11.50 12.54 -13.77
N ALA A 68 -12.16 11.41 -14.09
CA ALA A 68 -11.74 10.08 -13.67
C ALA A 68 -10.42 9.64 -14.31
N GLN A 69 -10.21 9.93 -15.60
CA GLN A 69 -8.96 9.64 -16.29
C GLN A 69 -7.80 10.48 -15.75
N LYS A 70 -8.04 11.76 -15.45
CA LYS A 70 -7.04 12.63 -14.80
C LYS A 70 -6.68 12.12 -13.40
N PHE A 71 -7.67 11.73 -12.61
CA PHE A 71 -7.44 11.17 -11.29
C PHE A 71 -6.64 9.85 -11.35
N ALA A 72 -6.98 8.95 -12.26
CA ALA A 72 -6.25 7.70 -12.45
C ALA A 72 -4.79 7.95 -12.86
N ALA A 73 -4.54 8.90 -13.76
CA ALA A 73 -3.19 9.30 -14.15
C ALA A 73 -2.40 9.89 -12.96
N TYR A 74 -3.06 10.69 -12.12
CA TYR A 74 -2.47 11.25 -10.92
C TYR A 74 -2.11 10.18 -9.87
N VAL A 75 -3.00 9.23 -9.61
CA VAL A 75 -2.72 8.09 -8.71
C VAL A 75 -1.54 7.25 -9.23
N LYS A 76 -1.45 7.03 -10.55
CA LYS A 76 -0.32 6.34 -11.18
C LYS A 76 1.00 7.11 -11.00
N TYR A 77 0.97 8.43 -11.15
CA TYR A 77 2.10 9.30 -10.87
C TYR A 77 2.55 9.13 -9.41
N LEU A 78 1.62 9.25 -8.45
CA LEU A 78 1.91 9.07 -7.03
C LEU A 78 2.52 7.69 -6.74
N HIS A 79 1.92 6.62 -7.26
CA HIS A 79 2.44 5.26 -7.05
C HIS A 79 3.88 5.09 -7.56
N THR A 80 4.20 5.66 -8.72
CA THR A 80 5.56 5.56 -9.29
C THR A 80 6.55 6.38 -8.46
N TYR A 81 6.16 7.59 -8.10
CA TYR A 81 6.96 8.53 -7.33
C TYR A 81 7.27 8.05 -5.91
N TRP A 82 6.27 7.57 -5.17
CA TRP A 82 6.43 7.12 -3.78
C TRP A 82 7.07 5.74 -3.64
N LYS A 83 7.21 5.00 -4.74
CA LYS A 83 7.92 3.71 -4.78
C LYS A 83 9.44 3.88 -4.69
N ASP A 84 9.96 5.03 -5.10
CA ASP A 84 11.39 5.30 -5.00
C ASP A 84 11.83 5.39 -3.53
N PRO A 85 12.96 4.77 -3.15
CA PRO A 85 13.39 4.66 -1.76
C PRO A 85 13.67 6.03 -1.11
N GLU A 86 14.00 7.04 -1.91
CA GLU A 86 14.21 8.41 -1.43
C GLU A 86 12.91 9.07 -0.94
N TYR A 87 11.75 8.70 -1.46
CA TYR A 87 10.48 9.28 -1.04
C TYR A 87 9.71 8.35 -0.11
N CYS A 88 9.86 7.03 -0.31
CA CYS A 88 9.24 5.99 0.51
C CYS A 88 9.56 6.15 2.02
N ARG A 89 10.74 6.69 2.37
CA ARG A 89 11.15 6.93 3.77
C ARG A 89 10.23 7.89 4.55
N PHE A 90 9.42 8.70 3.87
CA PHE A 90 8.46 9.60 4.52
C PHE A 90 7.11 8.94 4.80
N LEU A 91 6.88 7.73 4.29
CA LEU A 91 5.65 6.98 4.53
C LEU A 91 5.75 6.24 5.86
N THR A 92 4.71 6.36 6.69
CA THR A 92 4.62 5.62 7.96
C THR A 92 4.37 4.13 7.74
N HIS A 93 3.54 3.79 6.74
CA HIS A 93 3.19 2.42 6.39
C HIS A 93 3.34 2.19 4.87
N PRO A 94 4.57 2.04 4.36
CA PRO A 94 4.83 1.99 2.92
C PRO A 94 4.05 0.85 2.23
N GLY A 95 3.95 -0.32 2.86
CA GLY A 95 3.20 -1.45 2.29
C GLY A 95 1.71 -1.16 2.11
N ALA A 96 1.06 -0.58 3.12
CA ALA A 96 -0.37 -0.27 3.07
C ALA A 96 -0.69 0.86 2.11
N THR A 97 0.10 1.93 2.14
CA THR A 97 -0.05 3.08 1.25
C THR A 97 0.13 2.69 -0.21
N LEU A 98 1.21 1.96 -0.54
CA LEU A 98 1.47 1.52 -1.91
C LEU A 98 0.39 0.55 -2.41
N ARG A 99 -0.05 -0.37 -1.54
CA ARG A 99 -1.17 -1.27 -1.86
C ARG A 99 -2.47 -0.50 -2.11
N ALA A 100 -2.79 0.50 -1.30
CA ALA A 100 -3.98 1.33 -1.51
C ALA A 100 -3.91 2.08 -2.86
N LEU A 101 -2.75 2.63 -3.21
CA LEU A 101 -2.50 3.27 -4.50
C LEU A 101 -2.63 2.29 -5.67
N GLU A 102 -2.16 1.05 -5.52
CA GLU A 102 -2.28 -0.01 -6.54
C GLU A 102 -3.75 -0.45 -6.71
N LEU A 103 -4.47 -0.67 -5.61
CA LEU A 103 -5.88 -1.05 -5.64
C LEU A 103 -6.75 0.06 -6.23
N LEU A 104 -6.45 1.34 -5.93
CA LEU A 104 -7.13 2.48 -6.54
C LEU A 104 -6.95 2.56 -8.06
N GLN A 105 -5.96 1.89 -8.66
CA GLN A 105 -5.87 1.79 -10.12
C GLN A 105 -6.87 0.80 -10.72
N GLN A 106 -7.37 -0.15 -9.92
CA GLN A 106 -8.32 -1.16 -10.36
C GLN A 106 -9.75 -0.61 -10.32
N GLU A 107 -10.42 -0.50 -11.48
CA GLU A 107 -11.78 0.01 -11.56
C GLU A 107 -12.78 -0.84 -10.75
N LYS A 108 -12.56 -2.16 -10.69
CA LYS A 108 -13.38 -3.07 -9.86
C LYS A 108 -13.35 -2.67 -8.39
N PHE A 109 -12.15 -2.45 -7.85
CA PHE A 109 -11.96 -2.07 -6.46
C PHE A 109 -12.64 -0.73 -6.14
N ARG A 110 -12.57 0.25 -7.05
CA ARG A 110 -13.24 1.55 -6.86
C ARG A 110 -14.74 1.45 -6.64
N LYS A 111 -15.40 0.45 -7.23
CA LYS A 111 -16.83 0.18 -7.06
C LYS A 111 -17.11 -0.60 -5.77
N GLU A 112 -16.22 -1.51 -5.42
CA GLU A 112 -16.40 -2.43 -4.29
C GLU A 112 -15.96 -1.81 -2.95
N ILE A 113 -15.16 -0.75 -2.93
CA ILE A 113 -14.64 -0.13 -1.70
C ILE A 113 -15.70 0.51 -0.80
N ILE A 114 -16.90 0.71 -1.34
CA ILE A 114 -18.08 1.15 -0.57
C ILE A 114 -18.56 0.01 0.35
N MET A 115 -18.23 -1.24 0.04
CA MET A 115 -18.66 -2.41 0.79
C MET A 115 -17.86 -2.58 2.10
N PRO A 116 -18.52 -2.74 3.26
CA PRO A 116 -17.85 -2.93 4.55
C PRO A 116 -16.87 -4.10 4.57
N SER A 117 -17.19 -5.20 3.89
CA SER A 117 -16.32 -6.39 3.83
C SER A 117 -14.98 -6.12 3.15
N VAL A 118 -14.94 -5.19 2.18
CA VAL A 118 -13.69 -4.80 1.52
C VAL A 118 -12.82 -3.96 2.46
N ILE A 119 -13.43 -3.08 3.24
CA ILE A 119 -12.76 -2.27 4.27
C ILE A 119 -12.15 -3.17 5.35
N GLU A 120 -12.90 -4.14 5.84
CA GLU A 120 -12.42 -5.12 6.81
C GLU A 120 -11.23 -5.92 6.27
N GLY A 121 -11.32 -6.38 5.01
CA GLY A 121 -10.21 -7.09 4.35
C GLY A 121 -8.94 -6.24 4.24
N LEU A 122 -9.08 -4.95 3.94
CA LEU A 122 -7.94 -4.01 3.89
C LEU A 122 -7.32 -3.81 5.27
N LEU A 123 -8.16 -3.59 6.30
CA LEU A 123 -7.70 -3.38 7.66
C LEU A 123 -6.96 -4.61 8.22
N MET A 124 -7.49 -5.81 7.98
CA MET A 124 -6.85 -7.06 8.37
C MET A 124 -5.49 -7.24 7.71
N SER A 125 -5.40 -6.86 6.43
CA SER A 125 -4.15 -6.99 5.67
C SER A 125 -3.04 -6.04 6.12
N HIS A 126 -3.41 -4.89 6.70
CA HIS A 126 -2.48 -3.94 7.31
C HIS A 126 -1.88 -4.50 8.61
N GLN A 127 -2.70 -5.17 9.42
CA GLN A 127 -2.26 -5.75 10.70
C GLN A 127 -1.34 -6.96 10.50
N GLN A 128 -1.55 -7.73 9.43
CA GLN A 128 -0.73 -8.92 9.14
C GLN A 128 0.72 -8.60 8.75
N SER A 129 0.98 -7.47 8.05
CA SER A 129 2.35 -7.09 7.69
C SER A 129 3.19 -6.67 8.91
N GLU A 130 2.57 -6.01 9.89
CA GLU A 130 3.24 -5.61 11.14
C GLU A 130 3.52 -6.81 12.04
N ASN A 131 2.62 -7.80 12.07
CA ASN A 131 2.78 -9.02 12.89
C ASN A 131 3.92 -9.94 12.43
N HIS A 132 4.29 -9.92 11.14
CA HIS A 132 5.37 -10.76 10.62
C HIS A 132 6.75 -10.30 11.14
N ILE A 133 6.93 -9.00 11.44
CA ILE A 133 8.21 -8.52 11.97
C ILE A 133 8.43 -8.97 13.42
N GLN A 134 7.37 -9.14 14.23
CA GLN A 134 7.50 -9.51 15.65
C GLN A 134 7.80 -11.02 15.86
N ILE A 135 7.26 -11.91 15.02
CA ILE A 135 7.45 -13.37 15.19
C ILE A 135 8.90 -13.81 14.90
N ALA A 136 9.60 -13.12 13.99
CA ALA A 136 10.99 -13.45 13.65
C ALA A 136 11.99 -13.10 14.77
N ILE A 137 11.63 -12.18 15.67
CA ILE A 137 12.51 -11.71 16.76
C ILE A 137 12.42 -12.64 17.99
N ASP A 138 11.24 -13.22 18.25
CA ASP A 138 11.02 -14.10 19.41
C ASP A 138 11.50 -15.55 19.17
N ALA A 139 11.64 -15.97 17.91
CA ALA A 139 12.09 -17.32 17.54
C ALA A 139 13.59 -17.56 17.77
N ASP A 140 14.42 -16.50 17.75
CA ASP A 140 15.88 -16.61 17.95
C ASP A 140 16.28 -16.64 19.45
N ALA A 141 15.34 -16.34 20.36
CA ALA A 141 15.62 -16.22 21.80
C ALA A 141 15.46 -17.53 22.61
N ASN A 142 15.01 -18.65 22.00
CA ASN A 142 14.62 -19.86 22.75
C ASN A 142 15.48 -21.12 22.50
N ASP A 143 16.60 -21.06 21.77
CA ASP A 143 17.46 -22.25 21.51
C ASP A 143 18.52 -22.51 22.60
N GLY A 144 18.29 -22.03 23.84
CA GLY A 144 19.35 -21.92 24.85
C GLY A 144 19.24 -22.79 26.10
N LYS A 145 18.24 -23.68 26.26
CA LYS A 145 18.12 -24.50 27.48
C LYS A 145 17.49 -25.88 27.21
N ASP A 146 18.31 -26.91 27.28
CA ASP A 146 18.16 -28.08 28.17
C ASP A 146 18.72 -29.36 27.53
N ALA A 147 19.84 -29.84 28.07
CA ALA A 147 20.30 -31.22 27.91
C ALA A 147 21.06 -31.64 29.17
N THR A 148 20.35 -31.74 30.29
CA THR A 148 20.78 -32.59 31.41
C THR A 148 20.12 -33.95 31.24
N VAL A 149 20.88 -35.01 30.92
CA VAL A 149 20.54 -36.39 31.31
C VAL A 149 21.72 -37.32 31.07
N GLY A 150 21.98 -38.19 32.05
CA GLY A 150 22.64 -39.48 31.82
C GLY A 150 23.99 -39.66 32.51
N GLY A 151 23.99 -39.92 33.81
CA GLY A 151 25.13 -40.58 34.45
C GLY A 151 25.29 -42.03 33.95
N PRO A 152 26.47 -42.65 34.07
CA PRO A 152 26.59 -44.09 34.00
C PRO A 152 27.00 -44.67 35.36
N GLU A 153 26.08 -45.44 35.93
CA GLU A 153 26.37 -46.46 36.93
C GLU A 153 26.92 -47.69 36.21
N ILE A 154 28.19 -48.05 36.45
CA ILE A 154 28.71 -49.40 36.15
C ILE A 154 29.61 -49.91 37.29
N LYS A 155 28.97 -50.74 38.12
CA LYS A 155 29.39 -52.00 38.74
C LYS A 155 30.89 -52.35 38.83
N ALA A 156 31.28 -52.72 40.06
CA ALA A 156 32.53 -53.34 40.45
C ALA A 156 32.90 -54.62 39.66
N GLU A 157 34.20 -54.80 39.39
CA GLU A 157 34.82 -56.12 39.26
C GLU A 157 36.30 -56.05 39.68
N ALA A 158 36.67 -56.98 40.55
CA ALA A 158 38.00 -57.15 41.14
C ALA A 158 38.82 -58.17 40.34
N THR A 159 40.15 -58.01 40.27
CA THR A 159 41.13 -59.11 40.23
C THR A 159 42.57 -58.57 40.42
N PRO A 160 43.58 -59.41 40.73
CA PRO A 160 44.62 -59.11 41.71
C PRO A 160 46.01 -58.95 41.10
N THR A 161 46.99 -58.52 41.90
CA THR A 161 48.39 -59.01 41.93
C THR A 161 49.04 -58.46 43.19
#